data_AF-A0A399SQN5-F1
#
_entry.id   AF-A0A399SQN5-F1
#
_cell.length_a   1.000
_cell.length_b   1.000
_cell.length_c   1.000
_cell.angle_alpha   90.00
_cell.angle_beta   90.00
_cell.angle_gamma   90.00
#
_symmetry.space_group_name_H-M   'P 1'
#
loop_
_entity.id
_entity.type
_entity.pdbx_description
1 polymer ?
#
loop_
_entity_poly.entity_id
_entity_poly.type
_entity_poly.pdbx_seq_one_letter_code
_entity_poly.pdbx_strand_id
1 'polypeptide(L)'
;MNKILSVTGISKKAENVYWLADKQKSPLAFSFSQVVTTIALPNQQPDPFVSVVVMEFKHYPAIQDGLVAKTVAGGFSLTPQNLEKAKGNTIIQDSERYGSVPAHVSVSKKSTYQWRIFVDQPCSMNADVSYNFQGKSKNGTIIIRCAGKSVQSELKPTGQTVGEPRSDWQINSFKSHRIGTLLFPSPGFYDVEMEIVPGKNEDVGFQWLWLGRLK
;
A
#
# COMPACT_ATOMS: atom_id res chain seq x y z
N MET A 1 12.67 -12.86 -12.53
CA MET A 1 11.44 -12.05 -12.32
C MET A 1 10.29 -12.96 -11.90
N ASN A 2 9.39 -12.46 -11.06
CA ASN A 2 8.22 -13.21 -10.60
C ASN A 2 7.23 -13.32 -11.78
N LYS A 3 6.91 -14.54 -12.22
CA LYS A 3 6.11 -14.82 -13.44
C LYS A 3 4.61 -14.84 -13.16
N ILE A 4 4.19 -13.98 -12.23
CA ILE A 4 2.85 -13.98 -11.66
C ILE A 4 2.33 -12.56 -11.74
N LEU A 5 1.18 -12.40 -12.38
CA LEU A 5 0.42 -11.16 -12.37
C LEU A 5 -0.78 -11.31 -11.44
N SER A 6 -0.88 -10.47 -10.43
CA SER A 6 -2.04 -10.39 -9.54
C SER A 6 -2.93 -9.24 -9.94
N VAL A 7 -4.20 -9.53 -10.20
CA VAL A 7 -5.26 -8.55 -10.47
C VAL A 7 -6.23 -8.59 -9.30
N THR A 8 -6.48 -7.45 -8.66
CA THR A 8 -7.29 -7.34 -7.45
C THR A 8 -8.49 -6.43 -7.64
N GLY A 9 -9.60 -6.72 -6.96
CA GLY A 9 -10.80 -5.86 -6.92
C GLY A 9 -11.90 -6.29 -7.88
N ILE A 10 -11.68 -7.28 -8.73
CA ILE A 10 -12.74 -7.87 -9.57
C ILE A 10 -13.34 -9.05 -8.82
N SER A 11 -14.63 -8.99 -8.47
CA SER A 11 -15.31 -10.00 -7.65
C SER A 11 -15.95 -11.14 -8.47
N LYS A 12 -15.76 -11.12 -9.79
CA LYS A 12 -16.19 -12.18 -10.70
C LYS A 12 -14.99 -12.95 -11.24
N LYS A 13 -15.11 -14.27 -11.37
CA LYS A 13 -14.13 -15.09 -12.07
C LYS A 13 -14.20 -14.81 -13.58
N ALA A 14 -13.05 -14.59 -14.21
CA ALA A 14 -12.96 -14.52 -15.67
C ALA A 14 -13.30 -15.87 -16.32
N GLU A 15 -13.89 -15.85 -17.50
CA GLU A 15 -14.14 -17.05 -18.31
C GLU A 15 -12.88 -17.48 -19.04
N ASN A 16 -12.10 -16.50 -19.54
CA ASN A 16 -10.85 -16.74 -20.21
C ASN A 16 -9.83 -15.62 -19.90
N VAL A 17 -8.55 -15.96 -19.95
CA VAL A 17 -7.43 -15.02 -19.81
C VAL A 17 -6.39 -15.36 -20.87
N TYR A 18 -5.95 -14.41 -21.69
CA TYR A 18 -5.01 -14.66 -22.78
C TYR A 18 -4.21 -13.40 -23.15
N TRP A 19 -3.22 -13.54 -24.03
CA TRP A 19 -2.47 -12.40 -24.57
C TRP A 19 -3.21 -11.75 -25.74
N LEU A 20 -3.35 -10.42 -25.75
CA LEU A 20 -3.98 -9.72 -26.86
C LEU A 20 -3.29 -10.01 -28.21
N ALA A 21 -1.96 -10.16 -28.20
CA ALA A 21 -1.17 -10.47 -29.39
C ALA A 21 -1.32 -11.92 -29.88
N ASP A 22 -1.86 -12.83 -29.06
CA ASP A 22 -2.13 -14.20 -29.47
C ASP A 22 -3.44 -14.29 -30.25
N LYS A 23 -3.33 -14.44 -31.58
CA LYS A 23 -4.47 -14.60 -32.49
C LYS A 23 -5.31 -15.84 -32.19
N GLN A 24 -4.72 -16.88 -31.58
CA GLN A 24 -5.43 -18.10 -31.18
C GLN A 24 -6.15 -17.93 -29.84
N LYS A 25 -5.89 -16.84 -29.11
CA LYS A 25 -6.43 -16.58 -27.76
C LYS A 25 -6.22 -17.76 -26.81
N SER A 26 -5.04 -18.37 -26.86
CA SER A 26 -4.69 -19.53 -26.05
C SER A 26 -4.82 -19.18 -24.57
N PRO A 27 -5.51 -20.02 -23.77
CA PRO A 27 -5.78 -19.70 -22.37
C PRO A 27 -4.47 -19.72 -21.56
N LEU A 28 -4.26 -18.64 -20.81
CA LEU A 28 -3.27 -18.57 -19.73
C LEU A 28 -3.83 -19.28 -18.50
N ALA A 29 -2.96 -19.96 -17.76
CA ALA A 29 -3.35 -20.53 -16.48
C ALA A 29 -3.59 -19.41 -15.47
N PHE A 30 -4.76 -19.43 -14.82
CA PHE A 30 -5.07 -18.49 -13.75
C PHE A 30 -5.88 -19.16 -12.63
N SER A 31 -5.76 -18.60 -11.43
CA SER A 31 -6.61 -18.94 -10.29
C SER A 31 -7.37 -17.71 -9.82
N PHE A 32 -8.51 -17.93 -9.18
CA PHE A 32 -9.37 -16.87 -8.67
C PHE A 32 -9.79 -17.18 -7.24
N SER A 33 -9.58 -16.21 -6.35
CA SER A 33 -9.97 -16.28 -4.95
C SER A 33 -10.68 -14.98 -4.56
N GLN A 34 -12.02 -15.03 -4.55
CA GLN A 34 -12.96 -13.95 -4.25
C GLN A 34 -12.77 -12.65 -5.06
N VAL A 35 -11.70 -11.90 -4.80
CA VAL A 35 -11.40 -10.63 -5.46
C VAL A 35 -9.98 -10.58 -6.05
N VAL A 36 -9.23 -11.68 -5.96
CA VAL A 36 -7.87 -11.80 -6.48
C VAL A 36 -7.82 -12.83 -7.58
N THR A 37 -7.45 -12.39 -8.78
CA THR A 37 -7.05 -13.26 -9.88
C THR A 37 -5.54 -13.33 -9.95
N THR A 38 -4.99 -14.54 -9.92
CA THR A 38 -3.55 -14.78 -10.08
C THR A 38 -3.30 -15.44 -11.42
N ILE A 39 -2.59 -14.76 -12.32
CA ILE A 39 -2.34 -15.19 -13.69
C ILE A 39 -0.88 -15.64 -13.80
N ALA A 40 -0.66 -16.86 -14.26
CA ALA A 40 0.67 -17.38 -14.53
C ALA A 40 1.11 -16.93 -15.93
N LEU A 41 2.25 -16.23 -16.00
CA LEU A 41 2.81 -15.74 -17.24
C LEU A 41 3.88 -16.69 -17.78
N PRO A 42 3.86 -17.05 -19.08
CA PRO A 42 4.90 -17.89 -19.68
C PRO A 42 6.24 -17.14 -19.79
N ASN A 43 7.32 -17.90 -20.04
CA ASN A 43 8.67 -17.36 -20.19
C ASN A 43 8.83 -16.51 -21.46
N GLN A 44 8.19 -16.95 -22.53
CA GLN A 44 8.21 -16.26 -23.81
C GLN A 44 6.95 -15.40 -23.89
N GLN A 45 7.15 -14.10 -24.00
CA GLN A 45 6.09 -13.15 -24.25
C GLN A 45 5.94 -12.96 -25.77
N PRO A 46 4.71 -12.93 -26.30
CA PRO A 46 4.49 -12.78 -27.74
C PRO A 46 4.88 -11.39 -28.27
N ASP A 47 4.87 -10.37 -27.41
CA ASP A 47 5.29 -8.99 -27.75
C ASP A 47 6.46 -8.57 -26.84
N PRO A 48 7.64 -8.22 -27.39
CA PRO A 48 8.82 -7.84 -26.62
C PRO A 48 8.77 -6.41 -26.06
N PHE A 49 7.82 -5.58 -26.48
CA PHE A 49 7.68 -4.19 -26.06
C PHE A 49 6.53 -4.00 -25.08
N VAL A 50 5.30 -4.35 -25.49
CA VAL A 50 4.10 -4.14 -24.69
C VAL A 50 3.23 -5.39 -24.75
N SER A 51 3.34 -6.18 -23.69
CA SER A 51 2.55 -7.39 -23.52
C SER A 51 1.24 -7.07 -22.78
N VAL A 52 0.10 -7.22 -23.48
CA VAL A 52 -1.25 -6.93 -22.95
C VAL A 52 -1.98 -8.23 -22.63
N VAL A 53 -2.41 -8.38 -21.36
CA VAL A 53 -3.27 -9.49 -20.92
C VAL A 53 -4.74 -9.07 -21.02
N VAL A 54 -5.56 -9.92 -21.62
CA VAL A 54 -7.01 -9.75 -21.72
C VAL A 54 -7.68 -10.72 -20.75
N MET A 55 -8.68 -10.22 -20.01
CA MET A 55 -9.57 -11.04 -19.18
C MET A 55 -11.00 -10.92 -19.73
N GLU A 56 -11.56 -12.03 -20.21
CA GLU A 56 -12.92 -12.07 -20.75
C GLU A 56 -13.93 -12.49 -19.66
N PHE A 57 -15.07 -11.80 -19.63
CA PHE A 57 -16.17 -12.06 -18.73
C PHE A 57 -17.48 -12.12 -19.51
N LYS A 58 -18.38 -13.03 -19.11
CA LYS A 58 -19.71 -13.18 -19.72
C LYS A 58 -20.54 -11.89 -19.72
N HIS A 59 -20.40 -11.12 -18.64
CA HIS A 59 -21.10 -9.87 -18.38
C HIS A 59 -20.11 -8.89 -17.78
N TYR A 60 -20.47 -7.60 -17.75
CA TYR A 60 -19.68 -6.58 -17.08
C TYR A 60 -19.36 -7.03 -15.64
N PRO A 61 -18.07 -7.15 -15.27
CA PRO A 61 -17.71 -7.77 -14.01
C PRO A 61 -18.09 -6.88 -12.83
N ALA A 62 -18.61 -7.50 -11.77
CA ALA A 62 -18.75 -6.82 -10.50
C ALA A 62 -17.36 -6.52 -9.91
N ILE A 63 -17.25 -5.40 -9.22
CA ILE A 63 -16.02 -4.96 -8.56
C ILE A 63 -16.25 -4.76 -7.07
N GLN A 64 -15.17 -4.86 -6.31
CA GLN A 64 -15.09 -4.46 -4.91
C GLN A 64 -14.37 -3.12 -4.85
N ASP A 65 -15.14 -2.06 -4.61
CA ASP A 65 -14.59 -0.71 -4.45
C ASP A 65 -13.86 -0.55 -3.10
N GLY A 66 -12.92 0.40 -3.05
CA GLY A 66 -12.15 0.76 -1.85
C GLY A 66 -11.11 -0.28 -1.41
N LEU A 67 -10.82 -1.29 -2.22
CA LEU A 67 -9.82 -2.32 -1.92
C LEU A 67 -8.41 -1.85 -2.33
N VAL A 68 -7.46 -1.89 -1.41
CA VAL A 68 -6.06 -1.62 -1.74
C VAL A 68 -5.49 -2.79 -2.54
N ALA A 69 -4.89 -2.47 -3.69
CA ALA A 69 -4.36 -3.47 -4.61
C ALA A 69 -3.14 -4.21 -4.03
N LYS A 70 -3.07 -5.51 -4.31
CA LYS A 70 -1.89 -6.34 -4.00
C LYS A 70 -0.80 -6.04 -5.02
N THR A 71 0.40 -5.72 -4.54
CA THR A 71 1.55 -5.46 -5.41
C THR A 71 2.15 -6.74 -5.97
N VAL A 72 2.95 -6.63 -7.03
CA VAL A 72 3.73 -7.74 -7.61
C VAL A 72 4.74 -8.36 -6.63
N ALA A 73 5.13 -7.62 -5.59
CA ALA A 73 5.99 -8.09 -4.52
C ALA A 73 5.21 -8.85 -3.41
N GLY A 74 3.88 -8.94 -3.53
CA GLY A 74 3.02 -9.66 -2.60
C GLY A 74 2.63 -8.87 -1.33
N GLY A 75 2.94 -7.57 -1.28
CA GLY A 75 2.54 -6.65 -0.20
C GLY A 75 1.49 -5.62 -0.62
N PHE A 76 1.17 -4.69 0.26
CA PHE A 76 0.20 -3.61 0.05
C PHE A 76 0.79 -2.25 0.36
N SER A 77 0.52 -1.27 -0.50
CA SER A 77 0.87 0.15 -0.28
C SER A 77 -0.38 0.92 0.14
N LEU A 78 -0.47 1.24 1.43
CA LEU A 78 -1.59 1.94 2.06
C LEU A 78 -1.21 3.42 2.13
N THR A 79 -1.83 4.25 1.31
CA THR A 79 -1.52 5.68 1.18
C THR A 79 -2.75 6.52 1.51
N PRO A 80 -2.57 7.83 1.78
CA PRO A 80 -3.70 8.74 1.90
C PRO A 80 -4.64 8.79 0.69
N GLN A 81 -4.20 8.39 -0.51
CA GLN A 81 -5.05 8.42 -1.72
C GLN A 81 -5.99 7.22 -1.83
N ASN A 82 -5.73 6.11 -1.14
CA ASN A 82 -6.50 4.87 -1.27
C ASN A 82 -7.19 4.46 0.04
N LEU A 83 -7.51 5.45 0.88
CA LEU A 83 -8.22 5.28 2.15
C LEU A 83 -9.67 4.83 1.93
N GLU A 84 -10.15 3.95 2.79
CA GLU A 84 -11.58 3.68 2.95
C GLU A 84 -12.23 4.76 3.83
N LYS A 85 -11.59 5.08 4.96
CA LYS A 85 -12.10 6.06 5.94
C LYS A 85 -10.94 6.77 6.62
N ALA A 86 -11.18 8.00 7.07
CA ALA A 86 -10.25 8.72 7.94
C ALA A 86 -10.96 9.69 8.88
N LYS A 87 -10.31 10.01 10.00
CA LYS A 87 -10.72 11.04 10.97
C LYS A 87 -9.50 11.86 11.39
N GLY A 88 -9.68 13.15 11.64
CA GLY A 88 -8.58 14.05 12.02
C GLY A 88 -8.03 14.81 10.82
N ASN A 89 -6.71 14.86 10.66
CA ASN A 89 -6.06 15.48 9.50
C ASN A 89 -6.13 14.56 8.28
N THR A 90 -6.66 15.05 7.16
CA THR A 90 -6.87 14.24 5.93
C THR A 90 -6.44 14.95 4.64
N ILE A 91 -6.06 16.23 4.72
CA ILE A 91 -5.67 17.01 3.55
C ILE A 91 -4.30 16.51 3.08
N ILE A 92 -4.26 16.05 1.84
CA ILE A 92 -3.04 15.60 1.18
C ILE A 92 -2.33 16.83 0.63
N GLN A 93 -1.08 17.03 1.06
CA GLN A 93 -0.15 17.97 0.45
C GLN A 93 0.49 17.29 -0.75
N ASP A 94 0.50 17.96 -1.90
CA ASP A 94 1.12 17.46 -3.11
C ASP A 94 2.65 17.38 -2.96
N SER A 95 3.29 16.63 -3.86
CA SER A 95 4.75 16.55 -3.87
C SER A 95 5.37 17.89 -4.22
N GLU A 96 6.40 18.29 -3.49
CA GLU A 96 7.13 19.54 -3.70
C GLU A 96 8.62 19.27 -3.98
N ARG A 97 9.33 20.33 -4.39
CA ARG A 97 10.80 20.33 -4.55
C ARG A 97 11.30 19.18 -5.42
N TYR A 98 10.72 19.07 -6.61
CA TYR A 98 11.02 18.02 -7.60
C TYR A 98 10.82 16.59 -7.06
N GLY A 99 9.89 16.42 -6.11
CA GLY A 99 9.58 15.13 -5.49
C GLY A 99 10.45 14.79 -4.27
N SER A 100 11.40 15.66 -3.89
CA SER A 100 12.20 15.45 -2.67
C SER A 100 11.35 15.53 -1.40
N VAL A 101 10.24 16.27 -1.46
CA VAL A 101 9.14 16.18 -0.49
C VAL A 101 8.01 15.38 -1.15
N PRO A 102 7.75 14.14 -0.74
CA PRO A 102 6.66 13.36 -1.30
C PRO A 102 5.29 13.90 -0.88
N ALA A 103 4.26 13.51 -1.63
CA ALA A 103 2.89 13.76 -1.21
C ALA A 103 2.60 13.07 0.13
N HIS A 104 1.97 13.80 1.05
CA HIS A 104 1.80 13.35 2.44
C HIS A 104 0.65 14.09 3.13
N VAL A 105 0.25 13.60 4.30
CA VAL A 105 -0.69 14.31 5.19
C VAL A 105 0.09 14.87 6.37
N SER A 106 -0.06 16.16 6.66
CA SER A 106 0.46 16.75 7.89
C SER A 106 -0.50 16.48 9.06
N VAL A 107 -0.01 15.75 10.05
CA VAL A 107 -0.77 15.29 11.21
C VAL A 107 -0.31 16.06 12.44
N SER A 108 -1.15 17.01 12.89
CA SER A 108 -0.89 17.88 14.05
C SER A 108 -1.75 17.54 15.27
N LYS A 109 -2.73 16.64 15.09
CA LYS A 109 -3.58 16.10 16.15
C LYS A 109 -3.84 14.62 15.89
N LYS A 110 -4.33 13.93 16.93
CA LYS A 110 -4.75 12.52 16.83
C LYS A 110 -5.62 12.31 15.58
N SER A 111 -5.15 11.44 14.70
CA SER A 111 -5.80 11.13 13.42
C SER A 111 -5.80 9.62 13.19
N THR A 112 -6.85 9.12 12.57
CA THR A 112 -7.01 7.71 12.21
C THR A 112 -7.27 7.54 10.72
N TYR A 113 -6.69 6.48 10.16
CA TYR A 113 -6.72 6.14 8.76
C TYR A 113 -7.05 4.67 8.62
N GLN A 114 -8.01 4.33 7.76
CA GLN A 114 -8.47 2.97 7.56
C GLN A 114 -8.39 2.60 6.08
N TRP A 115 -7.89 1.40 5.82
CA TRP A 115 -7.84 0.77 4.51
C TRP A 115 -8.47 -0.62 4.57
N ARG A 116 -9.00 -1.08 3.44
CA ARG A 116 -9.41 -2.48 3.28
C ARG A 116 -8.44 -3.21 2.37
N ILE A 117 -8.00 -4.39 2.80
CA ILE A 117 -7.18 -5.31 1.99
C ILE A 117 -7.85 -6.68 1.90
N PHE A 118 -7.43 -7.49 0.93
CA PHE A 118 -7.80 -8.90 0.85
C PHE A 118 -6.56 -9.78 0.91
N VAL A 119 -6.52 -10.69 1.88
CA VAL A 119 -5.44 -11.66 2.04
C VAL A 119 -5.93 -13.00 1.51
N ASP A 120 -5.22 -13.56 0.53
CA ASP A 120 -5.60 -14.78 -0.17
C ASP A 120 -5.18 -16.08 0.55
N GLN A 121 -4.21 -15.99 1.46
CA GLN A 121 -3.68 -17.12 2.22
C GLN A 121 -3.18 -16.65 3.60
N PRO A 122 -3.28 -17.50 4.65
CA PRO A 122 -2.74 -17.17 5.97
C PRO A 122 -1.27 -16.76 5.88
N CYS A 123 -0.90 -15.63 6.50
CA CYS A 123 0.47 -15.13 6.46
C CYS A 123 0.76 -14.11 7.57
N SER A 124 2.03 -13.79 7.74
CA SER A 124 2.48 -12.68 8.58
C SER A 124 3.08 -11.58 7.71
N MET A 125 2.76 -10.33 8.01
CA MET A 125 3.29 -9.17 7.29
C MET A 125 3.93 -8.19 8.25
N ASN A 126 5.06 -7.66 7.82
CA ASN A 126 5.69 -6.51 8.43
C ASN A 126 4.91 -5.24 8.10
N ALA A 127 4.68 -4.41 9.11
CA ALA A 127 4.11 -3.09 8.96
C ALA A 127 5.21 -2.03 9.10
N ASP A 128 5.52 -1.38 7.98
CA ASP A 128 6.51 -0.33 7.87
C ASP A 128 5.80 1.00 7.55
N VAL A 129 6.08 2.07 8.30
CA VAL A 129 5.45 3.38 8.06
C VAL A 129 6.51 4.38 7.64
N SER A 130 6.26 5.07 6.52
CA SER A 130 7.06 6.22 6.11
C SER A 130 6.43 7.51 6.60
N TYR A 131 7.21 8.27 7.36
CA TYR A 131 6.83 9.58 7.84
C TYR A 131 8.03 10.51 7.93
N ASN A 132 7.76 11.81 8.04
CA ASN A 132 8.70 12.78 8.58
C ASN A 132 8.26 13.23 9.97
N PHE A 133 9.23 13.52 10.84
CA PHE A 133 9.02 14.03 12.19
C PHE A 133 10.31 14.69 12.68
N GLN A 134 10.20 15.92 13.22
CA GLN A 134 11.34 16.69 13.76
C GLN A 134 11.23 16.95 15.28
N GLY A 135 10.14 16.47 15.90
CA GLY A 135 9.93 16.61 17.33
C GLY A 135 11.04 15.90 18.12
N LYS A 136 11.45 16.51 19.23
CA LYS A 136 12.47 15.96 20.14
C LYS A 136 11.84 15.23 21.32
N SER A 137 10.53 15.39 21.53
CA SER A 137 9.83 14.74 22.63
C SER A 137 9.44 13.32 22.24
N LYS A 138 9.58 12.37 23.17
CA LYS A 138 9.20 10.95 22.95
C LYS A 138 7.70 10.71 23.14
N ASN A 139 6.88 11.73 22.95
CA ASN A 139 5.46 11.70 23.35
C ASN A 139 4.55 11.26 22.19
N GLY A 140 5.07 11.30 20.97
CA GLY A 140 4.34 10.90 19.78
C GLY A 140 4.32 9.38 19.55
N THR A 141 3.20 8.83 19.11
CA THR A 141 3.03 7.38 18.85
C THR A 141 2.31 7.08 17.54
N ILE A 142 2.66 5.94 16.94
CA ILE A 142 1.94 5.31 15.83
C ILE A 142 1.43 3.95 16.31
N ILE A 143 0.15 3.69 16.10
CA ILE A 143 -0.50 2.42 16.44
C ILE A 143 -1.14 1.86 15.18
N ILE A 144 -0.93 0.58 14.88
CA ILE A 144 -1.55 -0.12 13.76
C ILE A 144 -2.38 -1.28 14.32
N ARG A 145 -3.66 -1.33 13.94
CA ARG A 145 -4.63 -2.33 14.39
C ARG A 145 -5.16 -3.10 13.19
N CYS A 146 -5.17 -4.43 13.30
CA CYS A 146 -5.73 -5.31 12.29
C CYS A 146 -6.03 -6.68 12.91
N ALA A 147 -7.12 -7.33 12.50
CA ALA A 147 -7.48 -8.68 12.94
C ALA A 147 -7.50 -8.86 14.48
N GLY A 148 -7.96 -7.84 15.21
CA GLY A 148 -8.02 -7.84 16.69
C GLY A 148 -6.66 -7.74 17.39
N LYS A 149 -5.56 -7.51 16.66
CA LYS A 149 -4.22 -7.27 17.20
C LYS A 149 -3.76 -5.85 16.94
N SER A 150 -2.83 -5.37 17.76
CA SER A 150 -2.19 -4.07 17.59
C SER A 150 -0.68 -4.16 17.72
N VAL A 151 0.02 -3.39 16.89
CA VAL A 151 1.44 -3.09 17.04
C VAL A 151 1.62 -1.58 17.18
N GLN A 152 2.62 -1.15 17.93
CA GLN A 152 2.83 0.27 18.20
C GLN A 152 4.31 0.62 18.28
N SER A 153 4.63 1.87 17.95
CA SER A 153 5.97 2.41 18.10
C SER A 153 5.93 3.91 18.44
N GLU A 154 6.95 4.38 19.15
CA GLU A 154 7.17 5.81 19.36
C GLU A 154 7.65 6.47 18.06
N LEU A 155 7.23 7.72 17.84
CA LEU A 155 7.72 8.55 16.74
C LEU A 155 9.20 8.90 16.97
N LYS A 156 10.02 8.68 15.95
CA LYS A 156 11.46 8.94 16.00
C LYS A 156 11.81 10.12 15.11
N PRO A 157 12.71 11.02 15.57
CA PRO A 157 13.20 12.11 14.72
C PRO A 157 13.79 11.54 13.43
N THR A 158 13.34 12.09 12.32
CA THR A 158 13.75 11.67 10.97
C THR A 158 14.88 12.52 10.42
N GLY A 159 15.04 13.73 10.95
CA GLY A 159 16.04 14.69 10.53
C GLY A 159 15.69 15.37 9.21
N GLN A 160 16.63 16.18 8.74
CA GLN A 160 16.52 16.94 7.50
C GLN A 160 17.73 16.69 6.61
N THR A 161 17.57 16.91 5.32
CA THR A 161 18.64 16.90 4.33
C THR A 161 18.75 18.28 3.70
N VAL A 162 19.98 18.72 3.44
CA VAL A 162 20.24 19.97 2.72
C VAL A 162 20.14 19.70 1.22
N GLY A 163 19.22 20.37 0.54
CA GLY A 163 19.06 20.26 -0.91
C GLY A 163 20.20 20.98 -1.66
N GLU A 164 20.46 22.23 -1.28
CA GLU A 164 21.56 23.03 -1.83
C GLU A 164 22.30 23.79 -0.71
N PRO A 165 23.61 23.54 -0.50
CA PRO A 165 24.39 24.07 0.64
C PRO A 165 24.47 25.59 0.79
N ARG A 166 24.15 26.36 -0.27
CA ARG A 166 24.18 27.83 -0.27
C ARG A 166 22.80 28.48 -0.30
N SER A 167 21.76 27.70 -0.07
CA SER A 167 20.38 28.16 0.07
C SER A 167 19.81 27.67 1.40
N ASP A 168 18.79 28.34 1.94
CA ASP A 168 18.00 27.85 3.09
C ASP A 168 17.09 26.67 2.72
N TRP A 169 17.59 25.76 1.87
CA TRP A 169 16.89 24.60 1.38
C TRP A 169 17.14 23.41 2.32
N GLN A 170 16.38 23.38 3.41
CA GLN A 170 16.25 22.20 4.27
C GLN A 170 15.00 21.40 3.88
N ILE A 171 15.16 20.08 3.71
CA ILE A 171 14.12 19.14 3.31
C ILE A 171 13.88 18.17 4.45
N ASN A 172 12.64 18.07 4.93
CA ASN A 172 12.27 17.06 5.92
C ASN A 172 12.45 15.66 5.32
N SER A 173 13.24 14.81 5.99
CA SER A 173 13.49 13.45 5.51
C SER A 173 12.30 12.55 5.83
N PHE A 174 11.71 11.92 4.81
CA PHE A 174 10.74 10.85 5.00
C PHE A 174 11.48 9.52 5.13
N LYS A 175 11.29 8.84 6.27
CA LYS A 175 11.98 7.59 6.58
C LYS A 175 11.00 6.50 6.94
N SER A 176 11.30 5.29 6.46
CA SER A 176 10.53 4.08 6.75
C SER A 176 10.97 3.50 8.10
N HIS A 177 10.01 3.25 8.98
CA HIS A 177 10.22 2.63 10.28
C HIS A 177 9.34 1.40 10.44
N ARG A 178 9.95 0.28 10.85
CA ARG A 178 9.21 -0.92 11.24
C ARG A 178 8.43 -0.65 12.53
N ILE A 179 7.12 -0.78 12.46
CA ILE A 179 6.23 -0.67 13.63
C ILE A 179 6.04 -2.03 14.30
N GLY A 180 5.92 -3.10 13.49
CA GLY A 180 5.80 -4.46 14.00
C GLY A 180 5.36 -5.45 12.94
N THR A 181 4.88 -6.61 13.40
CA THR A 181 4.39 -7.70 12.55
C THR A 181 2.92 -7.97 12.84
N LEU A 182 2.10 -8.01 11.79
CA LEU A 182 0.68 -8.37 11.82
C LEU A 182 0.49 -9.80 11.35
N LEU A 183 -0.42 -10.53 11.99
CA LEU A 183 -0.80 -11.90 11.62
C LEU A 183 -2.17 -11.90 10.94
N PHE A 184 -2.24 -12.55 9.79
CA PHE A 184 -3.47 -12.80 9.04
C PHE A 184 -3.73 -14.31 9.05
N PRO A 185 -4.57 -14.82 9.97
CA PRO A 185 -4.67 -16.26 10.23
C PRO A 185 -5.49 -17.02 9.18
N SER A 186 -6.27 -16.33 8.35
CA SER A 186 -7.18 -16.91 7.38
C SER A 186 -7.23 -16.06 6.10
N PRO A 187 -7.64 -16.61 4.95
CA PRO A 187 -8.03 -15.80 3.81
C PRO A 187 -9.24 -14.93 4.14
N GLY A 188 -9.32 -13.72 3.58
CA GLY A 188 -10.45 -12.84 3.76
C GLY A 188 -10.13 -11.36 3.66
N PHE A 189 -11.17 -10.54 3.86
CA PHE A 189 -11.06 -9.09 3.95
C PHE A 189 -10.58 -8.68 5.34
N TYR A 190 -9.68 -7.71 5.37
CA TYR A 190 -9.15 -7.14 6.59
C TYR A 190 -9.20 -5.62 6.51
N ASP A 191 -9.74 -5.00 7.56
CA ASP A 191 -9.65 -3.57 7.77
C ASP A 191 -8.37 -3.31 8.57
N VAL A 192 -7.47 -2.53 7.97
CA VAL A 192 -6.21 -2.09 8.57
C VAL A 192 -6.43 -0.66 9.03
N GLU A 193 -6.36 -0.44 10.33
CA GLU A 193 -6.44 0.89 10.94
C GLU A 193 -5.04 1.34 11.38
N MET A 194 -4.69 2.58 11.09
CA MET A 194 -3.54 3.25 11.66
C MET A 194 -4.00 4.50 12.42
N GLU A 195 -3.46 4.68 13.61
CA GLU A 195 -3.64 5.86 14.44
C GLU A 195 -2.30 6.54 14.64
N ILE A 196 -2.24 7.84 14.36
CA ILE A 196 -1.08 8.69 14.64
C ILE A 196 -1.49 9.68 15.73
N VAL A 197 -0.72 9.69 16.82
CA VAL A 197 -0.90 10.62 17.94
C VAL A 197 0.39 11.44 18.07
N PRO A 198 0.44 12.65 17.49
CA PRO A 198 1.59 13.55 17.66
C PRO A 198 1.71 14.04 19.11
N GLY A 199 2.92 14.46 19.51
CA GLY A 199 3.10 15.20 20.75
C GLY A 199 2.51 16.61 20.67
N LYS A 200 2.44 17.31 21.81
CA LYS A 200 1.89 18.67 21.87
C LYS A 200 2.75 19.62 21.01
N ASN A 201 2.10 20.32 20.08
CA ASN A 201 2.75 21.25 19.13
C ASN A 201 3.80 20.58 18.23
N GLU A 202 3.66 19.28 17.96
CA GLU A 202 4.51 18.56 17.01
C GLU A 202 3.66 18.08 15.82
N ASP A 203 4.26 18.12 14.63
CA ASP A 203 3.62 17.67 13.40
C ASP A 203 4.35 16.44 12.84
N VAL A 204 3.57 15.52 12.26
CA VAL A 204 4.06 14.31 11.60
C VAL A 204 3.61 14.34 10.15
N GLY A 205 4.54 14.32 9.21
CA GLY A 205 4.20 14.15 7.79
C GLY A 205 4.03 12.67 7.46
N PHE A 206 2.81 12.16 7.43
CA PHE A 206 2.52 10.76 7.08
C PHE A 206 2.47 10.55 5.56
N GLN A 207 3.30 9.65 5.03
CA GLN A 207 3.37 9.36 3.60
C GLN A 207 2.66 8.06 3.21
N TRP A 208 3.06 6.94 3.80
CA TRP A 208 2.47 5.63 3.50
C TRP A 208 2.71 4.61 4.61
N LEU A 209 1.85 3.60 4.66
CA LEU A 209 2.03 2.36 5.40
C LEU A 209 2.24 1.23 4.39
N TRP A 210 3.30 0.47 4.55
CA TRP A 210 3.61 -0.71 3.74
C TRP A 210 3.38 -1.97 4.56
N LEU A 211 2.58 -2.88 4.01
CA LEU A 211 2.44 -4.24 4.53
C LEU A 211 3.20 -5.21 3.62
N GLY A 212 4.35 -5.68 4.09
CA GLY A 212 5.22 -6.59 3.33
C GLY A 212 5.19 -8.00 3.91
N ARG A 213 4.94 -9.03 3.07
CA ARG A 213 5.04 -10.42 3.50
C ARG A 213 6.44 -10.73 4.06
N LEU A 214 6.45 -11.45 5.18
CA LEU A 214 7.67 -12.11 5.63
C LEU A 214 8.00 -13.24 4.64
N LYS A 215 9.27 -13.30 4.22
CA LYS A 215 9.80 -14.41 3.42
C LYS A 215 10.12 -15.59 4.31
#